data_AF-A0A956BHU4-F1
#
_entry.id   AF-A0A956BHU4-F1
#
_cell.length_a   1.000
_cell.length_b   1.000
_cell.length_c   1.000
_cell.angle_alpha   90.00
_cell.angle_beta   90.00
_cell.angle_gamma   90.00
#
_symmetry.space_group_name_H-M   'P 1'
#
loop_
_entity.id
_entity.type
_entity.pdbx_description
1 polymer ?
#
loop_
_entity_poly.entity_id
_entity_poly.type
_entity_poly.pdbx_seq_one_letter_code
_entity_poly.pdbx_strand_id
1 'polypeptide(L)'
;LMFGLNGAEIVFNPSATVGALSEPLWPIEARCASIANNYFTAAINRIGTESFPNAFTSGDGASAHHDFGHFYGSSYVTAPDGSRTPGLSRTRDGVLISEVDLNHCRQVRDKWGFQMTQRLAEYGEWISAAAAPGFRPQVIADSGVDWSSGPALGQSQTVVQLRHKRAPSLAAQPSVPQLTYARDAEEEPVSK
;
A
#
# COMPACT_ATOMS: atom_id res chain seq x y z
N LEU A 1 5.61 -9.38 0.18
CA LEU A 1 6.92 -9.63 0.80
C LEU A 1 7.30 -11.12 0.74
N MET A 2 6.70 -12.00 1.55
CA MET A 2 7.17 -13.40 1.67
C MET A 2 7.17 -14.20 0.37
N PHE A 3 6.14 -14.08 -0.48
CA PHE A 3 6.12 -14.78 -1.78
C PHE A 3 7.29 -14.34 -2.69
N GLY A 4 7.62 -13.05 -2.71
CA GLY A 4 8.73 -12.53 -3.50
C GLY A 4 10.09 -12.98 -2.96
N LEU A 5 10.25 -13.05 -1.64
CA LEU A 5 11.45 -13.62 -0.99
C LEU A 5 11.64 -15.10 -1.32
N ASN A 6 10.53 -15.84 -1.47
CA ASN A 6 10.54 -17.24 -1.87
C ASN A 6 10.65 -17.44 -3.40
N GLY A 7 10.94 -16.39 -4.16
CA GLY A 7 11.22 -16.48 -5.60
C GLY A 7 9.99 -16.50 -6.51
N ALA A 8 8.81 -16.11 -6.04
CA ALA A 8 7.62 -16.03 -6.89
C ALA A 8 7.80 -14.99 -8.01
N GLU A 9 7.47 -15.38 -9.25
CA GLU A 9 7.43 -14.50 -10.42
C GLU A 9 6.00 -14.09 -10.81
N ILE A 10 5.00 -14.86 -10.39
CA ILE A 10 3.58 -14.54 -10.48
C ILE A 10 2.91 -14.87 -9.15
N VAL A 11 2.11 -13.94 -8.63
CA VAL A 11 1.28 -14.15 -7.43
C VAL A 11 -0.20 -13.96 -7.80
N PHE A 12 -0.97 -15.05 -7.73
CA PHE A 12 -2.42 -15.00 -7.91
C PHE A 12 -3.10 -14.63 -6.60
N ASN A 13 -4.08 -13.73 -6.68
CA ASN A 13 -4.87 -13.25 -5.56
C ASN A 13 -6.37 -13.44 -5.84
N PRO A 14 -6.88 -14.68 -5.68
CA PRO A 14 -8.32 -14.96 -5.74
C PRO A 14 -9.01 -14.34 -4.52
N SER A 15 -10.09 -13.61 -4.78
CA SER A 15 -10.81 -12.80 -3.80
C SER A 15 -12.33 -12.89 -4.00
N ALA A 16 -13.07 -12.59 -2.94
CA ALA A 16 -14.52 -12.44 -2.95
C ALA A 16 -14.87 -11.28 -2.01
N THR A 17 -14.77 -10.06 -2.51
CA THR A 17 -14.96 -8.83 -1.74
C THR A 17 -16.11 -8.00 -2.32
N VAL A 18 -16.86 -7.36 -1.43
CA VAL A 18 -18.05 -6.57 -1.76
C VAL A 18 -17.87 -5.10 -1.35
N GLY A 19 -18.67 -4.23 -1.95
CA GLY A 19 -19.05 -2.95 -1.36
C GLY A 19 -18.04 -1.79 -1.42
N ALA A 20 -18.46 -0.68 -0.80
CA ALA A 20 -17.90 0.66 -0.95
C ALA A 20 -16.53 0.89 -0.27
N LEU A 21 -16.20 0.13 0.79
CA LEU A 21 -14.93 0.31 1.51
C LEU A 21 -13.77 -0.44 0.84
N SER A 22 -14.04 -1.65 0.32
CA SER A 22 -13.00 -2.49 -0.29
C SER A 22 -12.64 -2.02 -1.70
N GLU A 23 -13.61 -1.59 -2.49
CA GLU A 23 -13.40 -1.29 -3.89
C GLU A 23 -12.38 -0.17 -4.16
N PRO A 24 -12.32 0.94 -3.39
CA PRO A 24 -11.27 1.95 -3.58
C PRO A 24 -9.85 1.43 -3.37
N LEU A 25 -9.67 0.35 -2.60
CA LEU A 25 -8.38 -0.29 -2.36
C LEU A 25 -7.99 -1.28 -3.48
N TRP A 26 -8.99 -1.82 -4.18
CA TRP A 26 -8.81 -2.83 -5.22
C TRP A 26 -7.76 -2.48 -6.28
N PRO A 27 -7.71 -1.25 -6.85
CA PRO A 27 -6.70 -0.92 -7.85
C PRO A 27 -5.31 -0.62 -7.27
N ILE A 28 -5.17 -0.60 -5.94
CA ILE A 28 -3.98 -0.16 -5.22
C ILE A 28 -3.17 -1.36 -4.72
N GLU A 29 -3.77 -2.25 -3.94
CA GLU A 29 -3.02 -3.19 -3.10
C GLU A 29 -2.24 -4.23 -3.91
N ALA A 30 -2.89 -4.92 -4.85
CA ALA A 30 -2.22 -5.91 -5.69
C ALA A 30 -1.19 -5.28 -6.64
N ARG A 31 -1.41 -4.03 -7.06
CA ARG A 31 -0.44 -3.25 -7.85
C ARG A 31 0.76 -2.85 -7.02
N CYS A 32 0.54 -2.41 -5.79
CA CYS A 32 1.60 -2.09 -4.83
C CYS A 32 2.44 -3.33 -4.54
N ALA A 33 1.81 -4.49 -4.33
CA ALA A 33 2.50 -5.76 -4.11
C ALA A 33 3.41 -6.12 -5.30
N SER A 34 2.93 -5.99 -6.53
CA SER A 34 3.71 -6.22 -7.76
C SER A 34 4.95 -5.32 -7.83
N ILE A 35 4.76 -4.01 -7.66
CA ILE A 35 5.84 -3.00 -7.70
C ILE A 35 6.89 -3.29 -6.62
N ALA A 36 6.44 -3.48 -5.37
CA ALA A 36 7.35 -3.63 -4.22
C ALA A 36 8.15 -4.94 -4.24
N ASN A 37 7.69 -5.95 -4.97
CA ASN A 37 8.30 -7.28 -4.98
C ASN A 37 8.84 -7.70 -6.36
N ASN A 38 8.67 -6.88 -7.40
CA ASN A 38 9.10 -7.11 -8.78
C ASN A 38 8.71 -8.51 -9.30
N TYR A 39 7.41 -8.81 -9.19
CA TYR A 39 6.75 -9.96 -9.80
C TYR A 39 5.45 -9.50 -10.47
N PHE A 40 4.77 -10.37 -11.21
CA PHE A 40 3.40 -10.11 -11.65
C PHE A 40 2.37 -10.42 -10.55
N THR A 41 1.27 -9.69 -10.52
CA THR A 41 0.08 -10.10 -9.74
C THR A 41 -1.15 -10.25 -10.60
N ALA A 42 -1.99 -11.22 -10.25
CA ALA A 42 -3.30 -11.43 -10.87
C ALA A 42 -4.38 -11.31 -9.79
N ALA A 43 -5.03 -10.14 -9.72
CA ALA A 43 -6.10 -9.87 -8.79
C ALA A 43 -7.43 -10.31 -9.41
N ILE A 44 -8.12 -11.24 -8.76
CA ILE A 44 -9.33 -11.86 -9.27
C ILE A 44 -10.42 -11.68 -8.23
N ASN A 45 -11.52 -11.01 -8.57
CA ASN A 45 -12.69 -10.92 -7.69
C ASN A 45 -13.89 -11.60 -8.32
N ARG A 46 -14.76 -12.11 -7.47
CA ARG A 46 -16.11 -12.59 -7.82
C ARG A 46 -16.96 -11.44 -8.38
N ILE A 47 -18.05 -11.77 -9.05
CA ILE A 47 -19.08 -10.82 -9.51
C ILE A 47 -20.46 -11.19 -8.99
N GLY A 48 -21.39 -10.25 -9.06
CA GLY A 48 -22.81 -10.49 -8.81
C GLY A 48 -23.20 -10.36 -7.35
N THR A 49 -24.43 -10.75 -7.04
CA THR A 49 -24.97 -10.73 -5.67
C THR A 49 -25.49 -12.12 -5.34
N GLU A 50 -25.11 -12.64 -4.19
CA GLU A 50 -25.54 -13.95 -3.71
C GLU A 50 -26.50 -13.77 -2.53
N SER A 51 -27.60 -14.52 -2.57
CA SER A 51 -28.63 -14.53 -1.52
C SER A 51 -28.70 -15.91 -0.87
N PHE A 52 -28.71 -15.96 0.45
CA PHE A 52 -28.67 -17.19 1.23
C PHE A 52 -30.03 -17.55 1.85
N PRO A 53 -30.36 -18.84 2.03
CA PRO A 53 -31.67 -19.26 2.54
C PRO A 53 -31.98 -18.77 3.97
N ASN A 54 -30.96 -18.66 4.82
CA ASN A 54 -31.11 -18.24 6.20
C ASN A 54 -30.59 -16.81 6.36
N ALA A 55 -31.33 -15.98 7.10
CA ALA A 55 -30.92 -14.62 7.38
C ALA A 55 -29.68 -14.57 8.29
N PHE A 56 -28.82 -13.58 8.10
CA PHE A 56 -27.62 -13.32 8.90
C PHE A 56 -27.46 -11.82 9.14
N THR A 57 -26.53 -11.44 10.03
CA THR A 57 -26.18 -10.05 10.32
C THR A 57 -24.72 -9.76 9.95
N SER A 58 -24.42 -8.51 9.64
CA SER A 58 -23.08 -8.06 9.20
C SER A 58 -22.27 -7.38 10.30
N GLY A 59 -22.77 -7.35 11.54
CA GLY A 59 -22.10 -6.71 12.68
C GLY A 59 -22.07 -5.17 12.62
N ASP A 60 -22.84 -4.56 11.73
CA ASP A 60 -22.96 -3.12 11.49
C ASP A 60 -24.17 -2.47 12.18
N GLY A 61 -24.93 -3.26 12.95
CA GLY A 61 -26.17 -2.81 13.61
C GLY A 61 -27.40 -2.75 12.69
N ALA A 62 -27.26 -3.13 11.42
CA ALA A 62 -28.40 -3.25 10.51
C ALA A 62 -29.23 -4.52 10.81
N SER A 63 -30.44 -4.57 10.25
CA SER A 63 -31.31 -5.73 10.37
C SER A 63 -30.74 -6.97 9.67
N ALA A 64 -31.18 -8.15 10.12
CA ALA A 64 -30.80 -9.41 9.48
C ALA A 64 -31.32 -9.46 8.04
N HIS A 65 -30.52 -9.99 7.13
CA HIS A 65 -30.75 -9.99 5.69
C HIS A 65 -30.24 -11.28 5.06
N HIS A 66 -30.59 -11.48 3.79
CA HIS A 66 -30.24 -12.69 3.02
C HIS A 66 -29.14 -12.43 1.99
N ASP A 67 -28.97 -11.18 1.54
CA ASP A 67 -28.01 -10.82 0.49
C ASP A 67 -26.64 -10.48 1.06
N PHE A 68 -25.59 -11.14 0.57
CA PHE A 68 -24.22 -10.91 1.07
C PHE A 68 -23.62 -9.56 0.65
N GLY A 69 -24.15 -8.98 -0.43
CA GLY A 69 -23.63 -7.78 -1.05
C GLY A 69 -23.18 -8.02 -2.50
N HIS A 70 -22.88 -6.93 -3.18
CA HIS A 70 -22.50 -6.96 -4.59
C HIS A 70 -20.98 -7.10 -4.75
N PHE A 71 -20.55 -8.23 -5.31
CA PHE A 71 -19.17 -8.45 -5.72
C PHE A 71 -18.90 -7.68 -7.02
N TYR A 72 -17.82 -6.92 -7.04
CA TYR A 72 -17.58 -5.90 -8.07
C TYR A 72 -16.64 -6.33 -9.19
N GLY A 73 -16.21 -7.60 -9.24
CA GLY A 73 -15.30 -8.11 -10.27
C GLY A 73 -14.06 -7.25 -10.42
N SER A 74 -13.93 -6.59 -11.57
CA SER A 74 -12.80 -5.69 -11.85
C SER A 74 -11.44 -6.42 -11.82
N SER A 75 -11.43 -7.71 -12.11
CA SER A 75 -10.21 -8.55 -12.14
C SER A 75 -9.19 -8.01 -13.15
N TYR A 76 -7.90 -8.05 -12.80
CA TYR A 76 -6.82 -7.47 -13.60
C TYR A 76 -5.46 -8.11 -13.32
N VAL A 77 -4.51 -7.88 -14.23
CA VAL A 77 -3.09 -8.28 -14.07
C VAL A 77 -2.23 -7.04 -13.93
N THR A 78 -1.22 -7.09 -13.07
CA THR A 78 -0.19 -6.03 -12.95
C THR A 78 1.20 -6.59 -13.19
N ALA A 79 2.05 -5.74 -13.76
CA ALA A 79 3.43 -6.03 -14.09
C ALA A 79 4.40 -5.39 -13.09
N PRO A 80 5.63 -5.93 -12.97
CA PRO A 80 6.61 -5.49 -11.99
C PRO A 80 7.06 -4.03 -12.16
N ASP A 81 6.95 -3.47 -13.38
CA ASP A 81 7.25 -2.06 -13.68
C ASP A 81 6.12 -1.09 -13.26
N GLY A 82 5.06 -1.61 -12.65
CA GLY A 82 3.90 -0.86 -12.20
C GLY A 82 2.84 -0.64 -13.26
N SER A 83 3.02 -1.11 -14.50
CA SER A 83 1.94 -1.15 -15.49
C SER A 83 0.89 -2.21 -15.14
N ARG A 84 -0.31 -2.11 -15.73
CA ARG A 84 -1.41 -3.05 -15.49
C ARG A 84 -2.41 -3.09 -16.63
N THR A 85 -3.15 -4.18 -16.73
CA THR A 85 -4.31 -4.27 -17.62
C THR A 85 -5.47 -3.40 -17.11
N PRO A 86 -6.40 -3.03 -18.01
CA PRO A 86 -7.75 -2.66 -17.61
C PRO A 86 -8.39 -3.77 -16.76
N GLY A 87 -9.34 -3.40 -15.91
CA GLY A 87 -10.15 -4.37 -15.16
C GLY A 87 -11.22 -5.01 -16.04
N LEU A 88 -11.55 -6.26 -15.76
CA LEU A 88 -12.73 -6.93 -16.33
C LEU A 88 -14.04 -6.27 -15.86
N SER A 89 -15.15 -6.72 -16.44
CA SER A 89 -16.49 -6.27 -16.08
C SER A 89 -16.76 -6.45 -14.58
N ARG A 90 -17.60 -5.56 -14.05
CA ARG A 90 -18.06 -5.61 -12.67
C ARG A 90 -19.28 -6.51 -12.48
N THR A 91 -19.97 -6.84 -13.57
CA THR A 91 -21.31 -7.43 -13.54
C THR A 91 -21.48 -8.60 -14.52
N ARG A 92 -20.45 -8.94 -15.28
CA ARG A 92 -20.52 -10.02 -16.28
C ARG A 92 -19.34 -10.95 -16.12
N ASP A 93 -19.60 -12.23 -16.31
CA ASP A 93 -18.55 -13.24 -16.38
C ASP A 93 -17.55 -12.85 -17.47
N GLY A 94 -16.28 -13.17 -17.23
CA GLY A 94 -15.22 -12.78 -18.14
C GLY A 94 -13.97 -13.61 -17.94
N VAL A 95 -13.20 -13.71 -19.02
CA VAL A 95 -11.88 -14.33 -19.04
C VAL A 95 -10.88 -13.25 -19.41
N LEU A 96 -9.84 -13.08 -18.60
CA LEU A 96 -8.72 -12.20 -18.89
C LEU A 96 -7.53 -13.07 -19.31
N ILE A 97 -7.09 -12.90 -20.55
CA ILE A 97 -5.88 -13.53 -21.08
C ILE A 97 -4.82 -12.45 -21.17
N SER A 98 -3.66 -12.67 -20.53
CA SER A 98 -2.53 -11.74 -20.58
C SER A 98 -1.27 -12.53 -20.91
N GLU A 99 -0.55 -12.06 -21.92
CA GLU A 99 0.83 -12.49 -22.17
C GLU A 99 1.75 -11.79 -21.16
N VAL A 100 2.70 -12.54 -20.58
CA VAL A 100 3.67 -12.01 -19.62
C VAL A 100 5.05 -12.58 -19.94
N ASP A 101 6.06 -11.72 -19.98
CA ASP A 101 7.47 -12.12 -20.03
C ASP A 101 8.04 -12.15 -18.62
N LEU A 102 8.38 -13.34 -18.11
CA LEU A 102 8.94 -13.51 -16.78
C LEU A 102 10.32 -12.88 -16.62
N ASN A 103 11.06 -12.68 -17.72
CA ASN A 103 12.34 -11.96 -17.66
C ASN A 103 12.16 -10.50 -17.25
N HIS A 104 10.96 -9.92 -17.44
CA HIS A 104 10.65 -8.57 -17.00
C HIS A 104 10.81 -8.39 -15.48
N CYS A 105 10.50 -9.44 -14.69
CA CYS A 105 10.70 -9.44 -13.25
C CYS A 105 12.17 -9.16 -12.88
N ARG A 106 13.11 -9.83 -13.55
CA ARG A 106 14.55 -9.62 -13.34
C ARG A 106 14.99 -8.24 -13.81
N GLN A 107 14.55 -7.82 -15.01
CA GLN A 107 14.93 -6.52 -15.56
C GLN A 107 14.56 -5.36 -14.63
N VAL A 108 13.34 -5.37 -14.09
CA VAL A 108 12.89 -4.33 -13.16
C VAL A 108 13.60 -4.43 -11.81
N ARG A 109 13.79 -5.64 -11.30
CA ARG A 109 14.53 -5.91 -10.06
C ARG A 109 15.95 -5.33 -10.12
N ASP A 110 16.67 -5.59 -11.21
CA ASP A 110 18.04 -5.13 -11.38
C ASP A 110 18.12 -3.60 -11.56
N LYS A 111 17.11 -3.00 -12.23
CA LYS A 111 17.04 -1.55 -12.45
C LYS A 111 16.71 -0.76 -11.19
N TRP A 112 15.76 -1.23 -10.37
CA TRP A 112 15.31 -0.50 -9.18
C TRP A 112 16.03 -0.90 -7.89
N GLY A 113 16.54 -2.14 -7.81
CA GLY A 113 17.33 -2.59 -6.67
C GLY A 113 16.53 -2.71 -5.37
N PHE A 114 15.19 -2.87 -5.42
CA PHE A 114 14.37 -3.00 -4.21
C PHE A 114 14.84 -4.17 -3.36
N GLN A 115 15.03 -5.37 -3.95
CA GLN A 115 15.51 -6.58 -3.28
C GLN A 115 16.91 -6.40 -2.67
N MET A 116 17.78 -5.65 -3.34
CA MET A 116 19.12 -5.33 -2.84
C MET A 116 19.06 -4.43 -1.59
N THR A 117 18.04 -3.58 -1.49
CA THR A 117 17.93 -2.52 -0.46
C THR A 117 16.88 -2.82 0.62
N GLN A 118 16.37 -4.06 0.72
CA GLN A 118 15.26 -4.40 1.62
C GLN A 118 15.61 -4.44 3.11
N ARG A 119 16.90 -4.51 3.47
CA ARG A 119 17.36 -4.51 4.89
C ARG A 119 16.65 -5.56 5.75
N LEU A 120 16.50 -6.77 5.20
CA LEU A 120 15.67 -7.82 5.79
C LEU A 120 16.09 -8.22 7.20
N ALA A 121 17.40 -8.21 7.49
CA ALA A 121 17.92 -8.53 8.81
C ALA A 121 17.39 -7.53 9.86
N GLU A 122 17.49 -6.23 9.58
CA GLU A 122 17.03 -5.19 10.49
C GLU A 122 15.51 -5.23 10.68
N TYR A 123 14.73 -5.36 9.61
CA TYR A 123 13.28 -5.51 9.76
C TYR A 123 12.91 -6.79 10.52
N GLY A 124 13.65 -7.88 10.33
CA GLY A 124 13.45 -9.13 11.07
C GLY A 124 13.63 -8.96 12.59
N GLU A 125 14.69 -8.24 13.00
CA GLU A 125 14.91 -7.89 14.40
C GLU A 125 13.78 -7.00 14.95
N TRP A 126 13.37 -5.98 14.20
CA TRP A 126 12.37 -5.01 14.64
C TRP A 126 10.97 -5.62 14.75
N ILE A 127 10.58 -6.46 13.79
CA ILE A 127 9.31 -7.20 13.85
C ILE A 127 9.32 -8.16 15.04
N SER A 128 10.44 -8.85 15.29
CA SER A 128 10.58 -9.74 16.44
C SER A 128 10.46 -8.97 17.77
N ALA A 129 11.10 -7.81 17.88
CA ALA A 129 10.99 -6.94 19.05
C ALA A 129 9.56 -6.42 19.24
N ALA A 130 8.90 -5.99 18.16
CA ALA A 130 7.52 -5.50 18.19
C ALA A 130 6.50 -6.57 18.62
N ALA A 131 6.77 -7.84 18.33
CA ALA A 131 5.92 -8.96 18.73
C ALA A 131 6.09 -9.39 20.20
N ALA A 132 7.09 -8.88 20.91
CA ALA A 132 7.37 -9.30 22.30
C ALA A 132 6.35 -8.70 23.30
N PRO A 133 5.98 -9.43 24.38
CA PRO A 133 4.99 -8.95 25.36
C PRO A 133 5.36 -7.62 26.06
N GLY A 134 6.66 -7.33 26.17
CA GLY A 134 7.18 -6.12 26.80
C GLY A 134 7.56 -5.00 25.82
N PHE A 135 7.12 -5.09 24.55
CA PHE A 135 7.48 -4.10 23.54
C PHE A 135 7.08 -2.68 23.97
N ARG A 136 8.02 -1.76 23.82
CA ARG A 136 7.80 -0.32 24.00
C ARG A 136 8.01 0.35 22.64
N PRO A 137 6.97 0.97 22.04
CA PRO A 137 7.12 1.68 20.79
C PRO A 137 8.17 2.78 20.87
N GLN A 138 8.90 2.99 19.76
CA GLN A 138 9.88 4.07 19.65
C GLN A 138 9.15 5.42 19.50
N VAL A 139 8.73 6.00 20.62
CA VAL A 139 8.06 7.31 20.67
C VAL A 139 9.09 8.38 21.06
N ILE A 140 9.23 9.41 20.21
CA ILE A 140 9.98 10.62 20.53
C ILE A 140 8.97 11.69 20.93
N ALA A 141 9.04 12.16 22.18
CA ALA A 141 8.16 13.19 22.71
C ALA A 141 8.94 14.48 22.99
N ASP A 142 8.31 15.62 22.74
CA ASP A 142 8.84 16.92 23.16
C ASP A 142 8.80 17.02 24.69
N SER A 143 9.96 17.19 25.33
CA SER A 143 10.07 17.31 26.79
C SER A 143 9.45 18.60 27.34
N GLY A 144 9.14 19.58 26.49
CA GLY A 144 8.42 20.81 26.85
C GLY A 144 6.89 20.68 26.80
N VAL A 145 6.35 19.54 26.34
CA VAL A 145 4.91 19.29 26.25
C VAL A 145 4.52 18.19 27.24
N ASP A 146 3.56 18.51 28.10
CA ASP A 146 2.99 17.53 29.02
C ASP A 146 1.94 16.66 28.32
N TRP A 147 2.38 15.50 27.85
CA TRP A 147 1.55 14.49 27.19
C TRP A 147 0.66 13.68 28.15
N SER A 148 0.75 13.89 29.46
CA SER A 148 -0.11 13.22 30.44
C SER A 148 -1.56 13.73 30.43
N SER A 149 -1.81 14.86 29.75
CA SER A 149 -3.11 15.54 29.65
C SER A 149 -3.90 15.24 28.36
N GLY A 150 -3.40 14.34 27.49
CA GLY A 150 -4.17 13.88 26.34
C GLY A 150 -5.43 13.12 26.77
N PRO A 151 -6.53 13.16 26.00
CA PRO A 151 -7.76 12.48 26.40
C PRO A 151 -7.48 10.99 26.54
N ALA A 152 -7.64 10.47 27.76
CA ALA A 152 -7.70 9.03 27.99
C ALA A 152 -8.78 8.43 27.07
N LEU A 153 -8.46 7.34 26.40
CA LEU A 153 -9.41 6.56 25.60
C LEU A 153 -10.66 6.27 26.44
N GLY A 154 -11.75 7.02 26.20
CA GLY A 154 -13.05 6.80 26.87
C GLY A 154 -13.73 8.02 27.52
N GLN A 155 -13.21 9.25 27.45
CA GLN A 155 -13.94 10.43 27.96
C GLN A 155 -14.25 11.49 26.91
N SER A 156 -15.45 12.08 27.05
CA SER A 156 -16.07 13.08 26.16
C SER A 156 -15.13 14.25 25.81
N GLN A 157 -15.17 14.66 24.54
CA GLN A 157 -14.31 15.67 23.94
C GLN A 157 -14.47 17.04 24.62
N THR A 158 -13.54 17.37 25.52
CA THR A 158 -13.20 18.77 25.78
C THR A 158 -11.87 19.04 25.10
N VAL A 159 -11.87 19.88 24.07
CA VAL A 159 -10.65 20.24 23.33
C VAL A 159 -9.73 21.00 24.27
N VAL A 160 -8.73 20.31 24.83
CA VAL A 160 -7.61 20.96 25.51
C VAL A 160 -6.73 21.54 24.40
N GLN A 161 -6.77 22.86 24.22
CA GLN A 161 -5.81 23.53 23.34
C GLN A 161 -4.39 23.23 23.84
N LEU A 162 -3.63 22.47 23.06
CA LEU A 162 -2.18 22.34 23.20
C LEU A 162 -1.58 23.74 22.97
N ARG A 163 -1.39 24.51 24.05
CA ARG A 163 -0.71 25.81 23.99
C ARG A 163 0.77 25.56 23.78
N HIS A 164 1.20 25.54 22.52
CA HIS A 164 2.61 25.55 22.19
C HIS A 164 3.21 26.90 22.61
N LYS A 165 4.15 26.90 23.57
CA LYS A 165 5.07 28.04 23.69
C LYS A 165 5.87 28.12 22.40
N ARG A 166 5.72 29.21 21.64
CA ARG A 166 6.44 29.45 20.39
C ARG A 166 7.94 29.21 20.61
N ALA A 167 8.51 28.27 19.86
CA ALA A 167 9.95 28.04 19.87
C ALA A 167 10.68 29.37 19.55
N PRO A 168 11.84 29.65 20.19
CA PRO A 168 12.69 30.78 19.81
C PRO A 168 12.99 30.70 18.31
N SER A 169 12.91 31.81 17.59
CA SER A 169 13.25 31.84 16.16
C SER A 169 14.70 31.38 15.98
N LEU A 170 14.89 30.28 15.27
CA LEU A 170 16.22 29.92 14.77
C LEU A 170 16.66 31.01 13.79
N ALA A 171 17.84 31.59 14.02
CA ALA A 171 18.44 32.50 13.05
C ALA A 171 18.60 31.76 11.72
N ALA A 172 18.25 32.42 10.62
CA ALA A 172 18.41 31.85 9.28
C ALA A 172 19.86 31.38 9.09
N GLN A 173 20.03 30.13 8.68
CA GLN A 173 21.32 29.63 8.22
C GLN A 173 21.78 30.50 7.04
N PRO A 174 23.07 30.88 6.95
CA PRO A 174 23.60 31.56 5.77
C PRO A 174 23.33 30.70 4.53
N SER A 175 22.98 31.35 3.41
CA SER A 175 22.60 30.68 2.17
C SER A 175 23.64 29.64 1.76
N VAL A 176 23.28 28.36 1.87
CA VAL A 176 24.06 27.27 1.29
C VAL A 176 23.96 27.40 -0.23
N PRO A 177 25.07 27.37 -0.99
CA PRO A 177 25.02 27.37 -2.43
C PRO A 177 24.13 26.22 -2.92
N GLN A 178 23.12 26.53 -3.74
CA GLN A 178 22.34 25.50 -4.40
C GLN A 178 23.26 24.63 -5.26
N LEU A 179 23.21 23.31 -5.07
CA LEU A 179 23.78 22.37 -6.03
C LEU A 179 23.06 22.56 -7.36
N THR A 180 23.77 23.08 -8.35
CA THR A 180 23.34 23.11 -9.74
C THR A 180 23.88 21.85 -10.41
N TYR A 181 22.97 21.02 -10.93
CA TYR A 181 23.36 19.93 -11.83
C TYR A 181 23.80 20.54 -13.16
N ALA A 182 24.95 20.08 -13.67
CA ALA A 182 25.35 20.38 -15.03
C ALA A 182 24.25 19.89 -15.97
N ARG A 183 23.73 20.78 -16.82
CA ARG A 183 22.89 20.36 -17.94
C ARG A 183 23.80 19.59 -18.89
N ASP A 184 23.41 18.38 -19.23
CA ASP A 184 24.07 17.62 -20.28
C ASP A 184 24.15 18.50 -21.54
N ALA A 185 25.35 18.56 -22.13
CA ALA A 185 25.59 19.31 -23.35
C ALA A 185 24.64 18.81 -24.43
N GLU A 186 23.89 19.74 -25.05
CA GLU A 186 23.14 19.46 -26.26
C GLU A 186 24.11 18.94 -27.33
N GLU A 187 23.96 17.68 -27.74
CA GLU A 187 24.64 17.15 -28.91
C GLU A 187 24.09 17.87 -30.16
N GLU A 188 24.97 18.58 -30.87
CA GLU A 188 24.63 19.17 -32.16
C GLU A 188 24.26 18.10 -33.19
N PRO A 189 23.28 18.35 -34.07
CA PRO A 189 22.90 17.41 -35.11
C PRO A 189 23.98 17.37 -36.20
N VAL A 190 24.59 16.21 -36.39
CA VAL A 190 25.49 15.91 -37.51
C VAL A 190 24.74 16.07 -38.83
N SER A 191 25.15 17.05 -39.65
CA SER A 191 24.59 17.26 -40.99
C SER A 191 24.98 16.11 -41.93
N LYS A 192 24.01 15.65 -42.74
CA LYS A 192 24.26 14.76 -43.88
C LYS A 192 24.87 15.51 -45.06
#